data_AF-A0A945EEE8-F1
#
_entry.id   AF-A0A945EEE8-F1
#
_cell.length_a   1.000
_cell.length_b   1.000
_cell.length_c   1.000
_cell.angle_alpha   90.00
_cell.angle_beta   90.00
_cell.angle_gamma   90.00
#
_symmetry.space_group_name_H-M   'P 1'
#
loop_
_entity.id
_entity.type
_entity.pdbx_description
1 polymer ?
#
loop_
_entity_poly.entity_id
_entity_poly.type
_entity_poly.pdbx_seq_one_letter_code
_entity_poly.pdbx_strand_id
1 'polypeptide(L)'
;MKSIKVLNAIVMYIFLYAIIYTLHVLYFSVDVIFYAALFDTIIAAIVMGIILNMSYFSPFNNLDRSLIIVIVILLGYAISISIPTVIDRSLSFYILEKIEQRGGGVLFSSIEGIIKDEYIKEHRLADVRITEQLMSGTVVIDEGCVKLTDSGRSIVKFSNFFRKHLLPKKRLLMGTYTDDLTSPFRDSVSEVNYRCN
;
A
#
# COMPACT_ATOMS: atom_id res chain seq x y z
N MET A 1 -3.90 -33.59 -15.70
CA MET A 1 -5.09 -33.20 -14.89
C MET A 1 -5.28 -31.69 -14.97
N LYS A 2 -6.52 -31.18 -15.07
CA LYS A 2 -6.78 -29.74 -15.20
C LYS A 2 -6.19 -28.91 -14.05
N SER A 3 -6.27 -29.38 -12.81
CA SER A 3 -5.77 -28.67 -11.62
C SER A 3 -4.26 -28.40 -11.66
N ILE A 4 -3.46 -29.35 -12.18
CA ILE A 4 -2.01 -29.16 -12.34
C ILE A 4 -1.73 -28.02 -13.33
N LYS A 5 -2.51 -27.92 -14.42
CA LYS A 5 -2.36 -26.83 -15.38
C LYS A 5 -2.75 -25.48 -14.79
N VAL A 6 -3.76 -25.43 -13.92
CA VAL A 6 -4.13 -24.20 -13.19
C VAL A 6 -2.98 -23.77 -12.26
N LEU A 7 -2.41 -24.71 -11.50
CA LEU A 7 -1.25 -24.42 -10.65
C LEU A 7 -0.07 -23.88 -11.48
N ASN A 8 0.24 -24.53 -12.61
CA ASN A 8 1.29 -24.07 -13.51
C ASN A 8 1.01 -22.66 -14.06
N ALA A 9 -0.25 -22.34 -14.38
CA ALA A 9 -0.64 -21.00 -14.81
C ALA A 9 -0.40 -19.95 -13.72
N ILE A 10 -0.73 -20.26 -12.46
CA ILE A 10 -0.49 -19.37 -11.32
C ILE A 10 1.02 -19.16 -11.09
N VAL A 11 1.81 -20.23 -11.07
CA VAL A 11 3.27 -20.14 -10.88
C VAL A 11 3.90 -19.32 -12.00
N MET A 12 3.49 -19.56 -13.24
CA MET A 12 3.98 -18.81 -14.40
C MET A 12 3.58 -17.33 -14.33
N TYR A 13 2.37 -17.03 -13.87
CA TYR A 13 1.94 -15.65 -13.65
C TYR A 13 2.81 -14.94 -12.59
N ILE A 14 3.11 -15.59 -11.47
CA ILE A 14 3.99 -15.03 -10.42
C ILE A 14 5.37 -14.71 -11.00
N PHE A 15 5.94 -15.63 -11.79
CA PHE A 15 7.22 -15.41 -12.46
C PHE A 15 7.16 -14.24 -13.45
N LEU A 16 6.11 -14.18 -14.26
CA LEU A 16 5.89 -13.13 -15.24
C LEU A 16 5.75 -11.76 -14.58
N TYR A 17 4.94 -11.67 -13.52
CA TYR A 17 4.81 -10.46 -12.70
C TYR A 17 6.17 -10.05 -12.12
N ALA A 18 6.93 -10.98 -11.55
CA ALA A 18 8.25 -10.67 -10.98
C ALA A 18 9.22 -10.11 -12.04
N ILE A 19 9.23 -10.67 -13.25
CA ILE A 19 10.05 -10.19 -14.36
C ILE A 19 9.60 -8.78 -14.77
N ILE A 20 8.31 -8.57 -15.01
CA ILE A 20 7.76 -7.27 -15.43
C ILE A 20 8.06 -6.21 -14.37
N TYR A 21 7.74 -6.48 -13.11
CA TYR A 21 8.01 -5.55 -12.00
C TYR A 21 9.50 -5.21 -11.90
N THR A 22 10.38 -6.21 -11.98
CA THR A 22 11.82 -5.98 -11.91
C THR A 22 12.32 -5.12 -13.08
N LEU A 23 11.87 -5.40 -14.30
CA LEU A 23 12.21 -4.60 -15.47
C LEU A 23 11.65 -3.16 -15.36
N HIS A 24 10.42 -3.02 -14.89
CA HIS A 24 9.77 -1.73 -14.71
C HIS A 24 10.56 -0.84 -13.74
N VAL A 25 10.91 -1.37 -12.56
CA VAL A 25 11.66 -0.63 -11.53
C VAL A 25 13.11 -0.34 -11.95
N LEU A 26 13.76 -1.22 -12.72
CA LEU A 26 15.15 -1.03 -13.14
C LEU A 26 15.32 0.00 -14.28
N TYR A 27 14.36 0.08 -15.19
CA TYR A 27 14.50 0.87 -16.42
C TYR A 27 13.59 2.10 -16.52
N PHE A 28 12.55 2.19 -15.70
CA PHE A 28 11.57 3.28 -15.77
C PHE A 28 11.49 4.05 -14.46
N SER A 29 11.01 5.29 -14.55
CA SER A 29 10.73 6.13 -13.39
C SER A 29 9.43 5.72 -12.71
N VAL A 30 9.47 5.54 -11.39
CA VAL A 30 8.31 5.17 -10.57
C VAL A 30 7.97 6.32 -9.64
N ASP A 31 6.82 6.98 -9.88
CA ASP A 31 6.35 8.08 -9.04
C ASP A 31 5.69 7.56 -7.75
N VAL A 32 4.87 6.50 -7.86
CA VAL A 32 4.16 5.88 -6.73
C VAL A 32 4.21 4.35 -6.88
N ILE A 33 4.95 3.69 -5.99
CA ILE A 33 5.19 2.24 -6.02
C ILE A 33 3.91 1.43 -6.10
N PHE A 34 2.88 1.81 -5.33
CA PHE A 34 1.59 1.10 -5.34
C PHE A 34 0.93 1.14 -6.72
N TYR A 35 0.87 2.31 -7.37
CA TYR A 35 0.25 2.44 -8.69
C TYR A 35 1.08 1.77 -9.77
N ALA A 36 2.41 1.81 -9.67
CA ALA A 36 3.31 1.08 -10.56
C ALA A 36 3.12 -0.43 -10.46
N ALA A 37 3.08 -1.00 -9.25
CA ALA A 37 2.89 -2.43 -9.03
C ALA A 37 1.49 -2.92 -9.50
N LEU A 38 0.45 -2.09 -9.32
CA LEU A 38 -0.87 -2.37 -9.90
C LEU A 38 -0.86 -2.36 -11.42
N PHE A 39 -0.14 -1.42 -12.03
CA PHE A 39 0.02 -1.38 -13.47
C PHE A 39 0.73 -2.63 -13.99
N ASP A 40 1.79 -3.08 -13.31
CA ASP A 40 2.51 -4.32 -13.63
C ASP A 40 1.62 -5.57 -13.51
N THR A 41 0.73 -5.59 -12.51
CA THR A 41 -0.30 -6.63 -12.36
C THR A 41 -1.19 -6.73 -13.60
N ILE A 42 -1.64 -5.59 -14.13
CA ILE A 42 -2.49 -5.56 -15.32
C ILE A 42 -1.73 -6.02 -16.56
N ILE A 43 -0.48 -5.55 -16.76
CA ILE A 43 0.35 -6.00 -17.88
C ILE A 43 0.59 -7.51 -17.81
N ALA A 44 0.98 -8.03 -16.64
CA ALA A 44 1.20 -9.45 -16.44
C ALA A 44 -0.06 -10.26 -16.73
N ALA A 45 -1.24 -9.77 -16.32
CA ALA A 45 -2.52 -10.44 -16.58
C ALA A 45 -2.87 -10.47 -18.07
N ILE A 46 -2.62 -9.39 -18.82
CA ILE A 46 -2.83 -9.35 -20.28
C ILE A 46 -1.95 -10.37 -20.98
N VAL A 47 -0.65 -10.38 -20.66
CA VAL A 47 0.30 -11.33 -21.24
C VAL A 47 -0.07 -12.78 -20.87
N MET A 48 -0.50 -13.02 -19.62
CA MET A 48 -1.01 -14.31 -19.20
C MET A 48 -2.25 -14.74 -19.99
N GLY A 49 -3.18 -13.81 -20.28
CA GLY A 49 -4.35 -14.06 -21.13
C GLY A 49 -3.99 -14.52 -22.53
N ILE A 50 -2.92 -13.98 -23.12
CA ILE A 50 -2.39 -14.44 -24.40
C ILE A 50 -1.83 -15.87 -24.28
N ILE A 51 -1.02 -16.14 -23.24
CA ILE A 51 -0.40 -17.46 -23.04
C ILE A 51 -1.45 -18.55 -22.81
N LEU A 52 -2.58 -18.25 -22.15
CA LEU A 52 -3.67 -19.20 -21.94
C LEU A 52 -4.34 -19.71 -23.24
N ASN A 53 -4.10 -19.05 -24.39
CA ASN A 53 -4.58 -19.52 -25.69
C ASN A 53 -3.63 -20.52 -26.37
N MET A 54 -2.44 -20.78 -25.81
CA MET A 54 -1.49 -21.74 -26.36
C MET A 54 -1.98 -23.20 -26.21
N SER A 55 -1.47 -24.09 -27.07
CA SER A 55 -1.87 -25.50 -27.16
C SER A 55 -1.76 -26.26 -25.83
N TYR A 56 -0.80 -25.89 -24.97
CA TYR A 56 -0.62 -26.45 -23.64
C TYR A 56 -1.86 -26.28 -22.75
N PHE A 57 -2.59 -25.17 -22.87
CA PHE A 57 -3.79 -24.84 -22.11
C PHE A 57 -5.10 -25.12 -22.86
N SER A 58 -5.03 -25.83 -23.99
CA SER A 58 -6.19 -26.24 -24.80
C SER A 58 -7.35 -26.94 -24.05
N PRO A 59 -7.15 -27.67 -22.93
CA PRO A 59 -8.28 -28.27 -22.20
C PRO A 59 -9.18 -27.27 -21.46
N PHE A 60 -8.77 -26.01 -21.36
CA PHE A 60 -9.55 -24.96 -20.70
C PHE A 60 -10.61 -24.40 -21.64
N ASN A 61 -11.85 -24.38 -21.15
CA ASN A 61 -12.94 -23.67 -21.82
C ASN A 61 -12.81 -22.15 -21.57
N ASN A 62 -13.69 -21.36 -22.18
CA ASN A 62 -13.64 -19.89 -22.02
C ASN A 62 -13.88 -19.44 -20.57
N LEU A 63 -14.74 -20.16 -19.84
CA LEU A 63 -15.01 -19.86 -18.42
C LEU A 63 -13.76 -20.07 -17.56
N ASP A 64 -13.09 -21.22 -17.72
CA ASP A 64 -11.84 -21.58 -17.05
C ASP A 64 -10.79 -20.48 -17.27
N ARG A 65 -10.62 -20.01 -18.51
CA ARG A 65 -9.68 -18.93 -18.86
C ARG A 65 -10.05 -17.61 -18.17
N SER A 66 -11.31 -17.20 -18.23
CA SER A 66 -11.77 -15.98 -17.58
C SER A 66 -11.60 -16.02 -16.05
N LEU A 67 -11.89 -17.16 -15.42
CA LEU A 67 -11.69 -17.35 -13.98
C LEU A 67 -10.22 -17.30 -13.59
N ILE A 68 -9.34 -17.94 -14.37
CA ILE A 68 -7.89 -17.85 -14.14
C ILE A 68 -7.42 -16.40 -14.22
N ILE A 69 -7.90 -15.62 -15.20
CA ILE A 69 -7.55 -14.20 -15.32
C ILE A 69 -7.99 -13.39 -14.10
N VAL A 70 -9.22 -13.59 -13.61
CA VAL A 70 -9.69 -12.93 -12.39
C VAL A 70 -8.82 -13.33 -11.19
N ILE A 71 -8.50 -14.61 -11.05
CA ILE A 71 -7.66 -15.11 -9.95
C ILE A 71 -6.27 -14.48 -9.99
N VAL A 72 -5.63 -14.39 -11.15
CA VAL A 72 -4.28 -13.82 -11.24
C VAL A 72 -4.27 -12.31 -11.01
N ILE A 73 -5.30 -11.58 -11.44
CA ILE A 73 -5.45 -10.15 -11.12
C ILE A 73 -5.58 -9.95 -9.61
N LEU A 74 -6.43 -10.73 -8.94
CA LEU A 74 -6.58 -10.68 -7.47
C LEU A 74 -5.29 -11.06 -6.76
N LEU A 75 -4.56 -12.05 -7.28
CA LEU A 75 -3.26 -12.45 -6.75
C LEU A 75 -2.22 -11.34 -6.92
N GLY A 76 -2.15 -10.71 -8.10
CA GLY A 76 -1.26 -9.58 -8.37
C GLY A 76 -1.58 -8.37 -7.50
N TYR A 77 -2.87 -8.07 -7.29
CA TYR A 77 -3.32 -7.06 -6.34
C TYR A 77 -2.83 -7.36 -4.92
N ALA A 78 -3.01 -8.60 -4.44
CA ALA A 78 -2.55 -9.02 -3.13
C ALA A 78 -1.02 -8.91 -2.98
N ILE A 79 -0.26 -9.33 -4.00
CA ILE A 79 1.20 -9.20 -4.05
C ILE A 79 1.62 -7.73 -4.03
N SER A 80 1.02 -6.89 -4.88
CA SER A 80 1.33 -5.46 -5.01
C SER A 80 1.18 -4.71 -3.69
N ILE A 81 0.12 -5.01 -2.93
CA ILE A 81 -0.10 -4.42 -1.60
C ILE A 81 0.88 -5.00 -0.58
N SER A 82 1.06 -6.32 -0.58
CA SER A 82 1.72 -7.00 0.55
C SER A 82 3.24 -6.98 0.51
N ILE A 83 3.84 -6.84 -0.68
CA ILE A 83 5.30 -6.91 -0.84
C ILE A 83 5.90 -5.53 -1.09
N PRO A 84 5.86 -4.95 -2.32
CA PRO A 84 6.60 -3.73 -2.58
C PRO A 84 6.03 -2.54 -1.79
N THR A 85 4.71 -2.45 -1.67
CA THR A 85 4.06 -1.32 -0.97
C THR A 85 4.26 -1.39 0.55
N VAL A 86 4.22 -2.57 1.16
CA VAL A 86 4.46 -2.73 2.61
C VAL A 86 5.93 -2.52 2.93
N ILE A 87 6.87 -3.05 2.14
CA ILE A 87 8.30 -2.87 2.41
C ILE A 87 8.70 -1.39 2.34
N ASP A 88 8.21 -0.66 1.34
CA ASP A 88 8.49 0.77 1.18
C ASP A 88 7.97 1.63 2.36
N ARG A 89 6.84 1.24 2.97
CA ARG A 89 6.03 2.15 3.81
C ARG A 89 5.76 1.67 5.22
N SER A 90 6.19 0.47 5.58
CA SER A 90 5.84 -0.13 6.86
C SER A 90 6.74 0.42 7.97
N LEU A 91 6.12 1.19 8.86
CA LEU A 91 6.74 1.61 10.12
C LEU A 91 7.22 0.39 10.94
N SER A 92 6.53 -0.74 10.85
CA SER A 92 6.92 -1.95 11.58
C SER A 92 8.23 -2.54 11.08
N PHE A 93 8.46 -2.58 9.75
CA PHE A 93 9.73 -3.04 9.19
C PHE A 93 10.86 -2.08 9.56
N TYR A 94 10.63 -0.79 9.45
CA TYR A 94 11.59 0.23 9.86
C TYR A 94 12.01 0.09 11.33
N ILE A 95 11.07 -0.14 12.26
CA ILE A 95 11.40 -0.36 13.67
C ILE A 95 12.31 -1.58 13.84
N LEU A 96 12.04 -2.69 13.14
CA LEU A 96 12.89 -3.88 13.20
C LEU A 96 14.30 -3.62 12.65
N GLU A 97 14.40 -2.94 11.50
CA GLU A 97 15.68 -2.54 10.91
C GLU A 97 16.48 -1.66 11.87
N LYS A 98 15.82 -0.72 12.55
CA LYS A 98 16.46 0.21 13.50
C LYS A 98 16.90 -0.47 14.80
N ILE A 99 16.19 -1.51 15.22
CA ILE A 99 16.58 -2.36 16.34
C ILE A 99 17.80 -3.21 15.95
N GLU A 100 17.77 -3.81 14.77
CA GLU A 100 18.87 -4.64 14.26
C GLU A 100 20.16 -3.81 14.06
N GLN A 101 20.05 -2.64 13.45
CA GLN A 101 21.17 -1.69 13.27
C GLN A 101 21.83 -1.29 14.59
N ARG A 102 21.11 -1.38 15.72
CA ARG A 102 21.60 -1.05 17.06
C ARG A 102 22.00 -2.30 17.88
N GLY A 103 22.17 -3.45 17.22
CA GLY A 103 22.61 -4.69 17.86
C GLY A 103 21.48 -5.53 18.45
N GLY A 104 20.26 -5.41 17.91
CA GLY A 104 19.12 -6.24 18.27
C GLY A 104 18.28 -5.72 19.45
N GLY A 105 18.55 -4.49 19.94
CA GLY A 105 17.79 -3.91 21.03
C GLY A 105 17.86 -2.37 21.07
N VAL A 106 16.78 -1.75 21.55
CA VAL A 106 16.70 -0.32 21.86
C VAL A 106 15.90 -0.09 23.13
N LEU A 107 16.16 1.03 23.81
CA LEU A 107 15.31 1.44 24.93
C LEU A 107 13.91 1.76 24.43
N PHE A 108 12.88 1.25 25.12
CA PHE A 108 11.49 1.49 24.75
C PHE A 108 11.14 3.00 24.73
N SER A 109 11.70 3.77 25.67
CA SER A 109 11.53 5.24 25.72
C SER A 109 12.13 5.96 24.51
N SER A 110 13.05 5.33 23.77
CA SER A 110 13.66 5.90 22.57
C SER A 110 12.83 5.66 21.30
N ILE A 111 11.82 4.77 21.33
CA ILE A 111 11.00 4.45 20.15
C ILE A 111 10.31 5.69 19.59
N GLU A 112 9.77 6.56 20.45
CA GLU A 112 9.11 7.78 19.99
C GLU A 112 10.07 8.71 19.22
N GLY A 113 11.31 8.87 19.71
CA GLY A 113 12.36 9.63 19.03
C GLY A 113 12.78 9.00 17.71
N ILE A 114 12.95 7.67 17.67
CA ILE A 114 13.26 6.93 16.43
C ILE A 114 12.18 7.17 15.36
N ILE A 115 10.90 7.25 15.76
CA ILE A 115 9.80 7.52 14.83
C ILE A 115 9.76 9.00 14.43
N LYS A 116 9.84 9.94 15.38
CA LYS A 116 9.68 11.37 15.09
C LYS A 116 10.90 11.95 14.38
N ASP A 117 12.10 11.65 14.87
CA ASP A 117 13.32 12.33 14.47
C ASP A 117 14.06 11.63 13.34
N GLU A 118 13.92 10.31 13.22
CA GLU A 118 14.60 9.51 12.20
C GLU A 118 13.63 9.07 11.09
N TYR A 119 12.54 8.36 11.38
CA TYR A 119 11.67 7.78 10.34
C TYR A 119 11.11 8.83 9.38
N ILE A 120 10.62 9.95 9.91
CA ILE A 120 10.05 11.04 9.12
C ILE A 120 11.09 11.62 8.15
N LYS A 121 12.35 11.73 8.58
CA LYS A 121 13.43 12.34 7.77
C LYS A 121 14.03 11.34 6.79
N GLU A 122 14.40 10.15 7.27
CA GLU A 122 15.07 9.11 6.47
C GLU A 122 14.20 8.61 5.31
N HIS A 123 12.89 8.44 5.55
CA HIS A 123 11.95 8.05 4.50
C HIS A 123 11.30 9.24 3.76
N ARG A 124 11.72 10.48 4.06
CA ARG A 124 11.10 11.72 3.53
C ARG A 124 9.56 11.65 3.58
N LEU A 125 9.04 11.18 4.72
CA LEU A 125 7.66 10.71 4.82
C LEU A 125 6.65 11.82 4.46
N ALA A 126 6.91 13.06 4.88
CA ALA A 126 6.05 14.18 4.54
C ALA A 126 5.94 14.40 3.02
N ASP A 127 7.09 14.42 2.32
CA ASP A 127 7.16 14.65 0.88
C ASP A 127 6.43 13.55 0.11
N VAL A 128 6.68 12.29 0.47
CA VAL A 128 6.04 11.13 -0.16
C VAL A 128 4.53 11.18 0.03
N ARG A 129 4.04 11.44 1.26
CA ARG A 129 2.61 11.45 1.55
C ARG A 129 1.88 12.62 0.90
N ILE A 130 2.48 13.81 0.87
CA ILE A 130 1.90 14.95 0.15
C ILE A 130 1.87 14.68 -1.35
N THR A 131 2.93 14.11 -1.92
CA THR A 131 2.97 13.72 -3.34
C THR A 131 1.87 12.73 -3.69
N GLU A 132 1.63 11.71 -2.85
CA GLU A 132 0.52 10.78 -3.04
C GLU A 132 -0.86 11.46 -3.07
N GLN A 133 -1.08 12.43 -2.17
CA GLN A 133 -2.35 13.18 -2.14
C GLN A 133 -2.51 14.09 -3.36
N LEU A 134 -1.42 14.68 -3.86
CA LEU A 134 -1.43 15.49 -5.07
C LEU A 134 -1.73 14.62 -6.30
N MET A 135 -1.05 13.49 -6.45
CA MET A 135 -1.24 12.57 -7.58
C MET A 135 -2.63 11.92 -7.59
N SER A 136 -3.24 11.73 -6.41
CA SER A 136 -4.62 11.26 -6.30
C SER A 136 -5.67 12.37 -6.40
N GLY A 137 -5.27 13.64 -6.47
CA GLY A 137 -6.17 14.79 -6.60
C GLY A 137 -7.01 15.10 -5.35
N THR A 138 -6.61 14.60 -4.17
CA THR A 138 -7.30 14.85 -2.90
C THR A 138 -6.86 16.16 -2.23
N VAL A 139 -5.69 16.65 -2.61
CA VAL A 139 -5.06 17.87 -2.11
C VAL A 139 -4.56 18.71 -3.28
N VAL A 140 -4.51 20.03 -3.10
CA VAL A 140 -3.84 20.99 -3.98
C VAL A 140 -2.93 21.91 -3.16
N ILE A 141 -1.85 22.39 -3.78
CA ILE A 141 -1.00 23.43 -3.21
C ILE A 141 -1.35 24.74 -3.91
N ASP A 142 -1.81 25.71 -3.15
CA ASP A 142 -2.23 27.03 -3.63
C ASP A 142 -1.53 28.11 -2.79
N GLU A 143 -0.67 28.91 -3.41
CA GLU A 143 0.17 29.92 -2.74
C GLU A 143 0.97 29.37 -1.53
N GLY A 144 1.46 28.13 -1.64
CA GLY A 144 2.18 27.45 -0.56
C GLY A 144 1.28 26.88 0.54
N CYS A 145 -0.04 27.08 0.46
CA CYS A 145 -1.02 26.46 1.34
C CYS A 145 -1.49 25.11 0.79
N VAL A 146 -1.42 24.07 1.62
CA VAL A 146 -1.93 22.73 1.31
C VAL A 146 -3.43 22.68 1.63
N LYS A 147 -4.28 22.61 0.60
CA LYS A 147 -5.75 22.65 0.73
C LYS A 147 -6.39 21.34 0.26
N LEU A 148 -7.48 20.91 0.91
CA LEU A 148 -8.29 19.78 0.45
C LEU A 148 -9.14 20.16 -0.76
N THR A 149 -9.23 19.25 -1.73
CA THR A 149 -10.24 19.31 -2.79
C THR A 149 -11.60 18.81 -2.29
N ASP A 150 -12.65 18.91 -3.10
CA ASP A 150 -13.95 18.31 -2.77
C ASP A 150 -13.89 16.79 -2.63
N SER A 151 -13.04 16.13 -3.43
CA SER A 151 -12.72 14.71 -3.30
C SER A 151 -12.05 14.43 -1.95
N GLY A 152 -11.03 15.21 -1.58
CA GLY A 152 -10.36 15.10 -0.28
C GLY A 152 -11.33 15.28 0.90
N ARG A 153 -12.20 16.30 0.84
CA ARG A 153 -13.25 16.52 1.86
C ARG A 153 -14.19 15.32 1.99
N SER A 154 -14.55 14.69 0.88
CA SER A 154 -15.43 13.52 0.87
C SER A 154 -14.77 12.31 1.52
N ILE A 155 -13.48 12.09 1.22
CA ILE A 155 -12.67 11.03 1.85
C ILE A 155 -12.54 11.25 3.36
N VAL A 156 -12.31 12.49 3.81
CA VAL A 156 -12.24 12.81 5.25
C VAL A 156 -13.56 12.50 5.95
N LYS A 157 -14.70 12.90 5.35
CA LYS A 157 -16.03 12.59 5.90
C LYS A 157 -16.24 11.08 6.03
N PHE A 158 -15.92 10.33 4.98
CA PHE A 158 -16.01 8.88 4.99
C PHE A 158 -15.08 8.26 6.06
N SER A 159 -13.83 8.71 6.15
CA SER A 159 -12.86 8.23 7.14
C SER A 159 -13.36 8.44 8.57
N ASN A 160 -13.88 9.63 8.87
CA ASN A 160 -14.44 9.94 10.20
C ASN A 160 -15.69 9.09 10.51
N PHE A 161 -16.57 8.90 9.52
CA PHE A 161 -17.71 8.01 9.67
C PHE A 161 -17.27 6.57 9.97
N PHE A 162 -16.32 6.05 9.20
CA PHE A 162 -15.78 4.70 9.38
C PHE A 162 -15.13 4.53 10.75
N ARG A 163 -14.31 5.50 11.19
CA ARG A 163 -13.67 5.48 12.52
C ARG A 163 -14.68 5.43 13.65
N LYS A 164 -15.76 6.22 13.56
CA LYS A 164 -16.75 6.34 14.62
C LYS A 164 -17.70 5.14 14.70
N HIS A 165 -18.04 4.52 13.56
CA HIS A 165 -19.11 3.52 13.50
C HIS A 165 -18.65 2.11 13.17
N LEU A 166 -17.53 1.96 12.45
CA LEU A 166 -17.09 0.68 11.90
C LEU A 166 -15.75 0.20 12.45
N LEU A 167 -14.98 1.05 13.15
CA LEU A 167 -13.77 0.58 13.83
C LEU A 167 -14.11 -0.22 15.11
N PRO A 168 -13.30 -1.24 15.44
CA PRO A 168 -13.44 -1.98 16.69
C PRO A 168 -13.31 -1.07 17.92
N LYS A 169 -14.29 -1.14 18.82
CA LYS A 169 -14.31 -0.39 20.10
C LYS A 169 -13.43 -1.04 21.20
N LYS A 170 -12.82 -2.19 20.93
CA LYS A 170 -11.91 -2.87 21.87
C LYS A 170 -10.69 -3.33 21.10
N ARG A 171 -9.63 -2.52 21.10
CA ARG A 171 -8.36 -2.83 20.45
C ARG A 171 -7.24 -2.86 21.47
N LEU A 172 -6.41 -3.90 21.41
CA LEU A 172 -5.23 -4.04 22.24
C LEU A 172 -4.17 -3.01 21.83
N LEU A 173 -3.79 -2.13 22.75
CA LEU A 173 -2.68 -1.18 22.64
C LEU A 173 -1.81 -1.34 23.89
N MET A 174 -0.55 -1.77 23.72
CA MET A 174 0.41 -1.92 24.83
C MET A 174 -0.14 -2.66 26.07
N GLY A 175 -0.89 -3.75 25.85
CA GLY A 175 -1.41 -4.59 26.94
C GLY A 175 -2.80 -4.21 27.45
N THR A 176 -3.38 -3.09 27.01
CA THR A 176 -4.73 -2.66 27.42
C THR A 176 -5.69 -2.65 26.23
N TYR A 177 -6.94 -3.07 26.44
CA TYR A 177 -8.00 -2.94 25.43
C TYR A 177 -8.69 -1.58 25.58
N THR A 178 -8.64 -0.76 24.54
CA THR A 178 -9.18 0.60 24.52
C THR A 178 -9.91 0.91 23.22
N ASP A 179 -10.73 1.97 23.21
CA ASP A 179 -11.45 2.51 22.06
C ASP A 179 -10.85 3.83 21.54
N ASP A 180 -9.69 4.26 22.06
CA ASP A 180 -9.08 5.58 21.78
C ASP A 180 -8.99 5.90 20.28
N LEU A 181 -8.71 4.90 19.45
CA LEU A 181 -8.55 5.06 17.99
C LEU A 181 -9.86 5.25 17.21
N THR A 182 -11.03 5.07 17.85
CA THR A 182 -12.34 5.36 17.23
C THR A 182 -12.57 6.87 17.09
N SER A 183 -11.89 7.68 17.90
CA SER A 183 -11.89 9.13 17.75
C SER A 183 -10.57 9.71 18.30
N PRO A 184 -9.49 9.63 17.51
CA PRO A 184 -8.14 10.02 17.92
C PRO A 184 -7.92 11.54 17.97
N PHE A 185 -8.88 12.32 17.47
CA PHE A 185 -8.80 13.79 17.42
C PHE A 185 -9.62 14.47 18.53
N ARG A 186 -10.11 13.72 19.53
CA ARG A 186 -10.89 14.28 20.66
C ARG A 186 -10.11 15.33 21.44
N ASP A 187 -8.81 15.10 21.61
CA ASP A 187 -7.89 15.97 22.35
C ASP A 187 -6.89 16.67 21.42
N SER A 188 -7.30 17.03 20.20
CA SER A 188 -6.41 17.69 19.24
C SER A 188 -6.01 19.09 19.70
N VAL A 189 -4.73 19.44 19.57
CA VAL A 189 -4.23 20.79 19.83
C VAL A 189 -4.86 21.77 18.84
N SER A 190 -5.60 22.76 19.36
CA SER A 190 -6.40 23.71 18.57
C SER A 190 -5.62 24.95 18.10
N GLU A 191 -4.59 25.34 18.84
CA GLU A 191 -3.71 26.46 18.52
C GLU A 191 -2.39 25.98 17.93
N VAL A 192 -2.24 26.25 16.64
CA VAL A 192 -1.09 25.83 15.86
C VAL A 192 -0.71 26.95 14.89
N ASN A 193 0.59 27.18 14.75
CA ASN A 193 1.16 28.32 14.00
C ASN A 193 1.29 28.07 12.49
N TYR A 194 0.76 26.96 11.99
CA TYR A 194 0.86 26.55 10.58
C TYR A 194 -0.46 26.70 9.81
N ARG A 195 -1.30 27.66 10.21
CA ARG A 195 -2.52 27.99 9.45
C ARG A 195 -2.15 28.75 8.18
N CYS A 196 -2.89 28.48 7.11
CA CYS A 196 -2.86 29.35 5.96
C CYS A 196 -3.64 30.62 6.27
N ASN A 197 -3.11 31.78 5.88
CA ASN A 197 -3.82 33.05 5.95
C ASN A 197 -4.83 33.18 4.80
#